data_AF-A0A926SHF7-F1
#
_entry.id   AF-A0A926SHF7-F1
#
_cell.length_a   1.000
_cell.length_b   1.000
_cell.length_c   1.000
_cell.angle_alpha   90.00
_cell.angle_beta   90.00
_cell.angle_gamma   90.00
#
_symmetry.space_group_name_H-M   'P 1'
#
loop_
_entity.id
_entity.type
_entity.pdbx_description
1 polymer ?
#
loop_
_entity_poly.entity_id
_entity_poly.type
_entity_poly.pdbx_seq_one_letter_code
_entity_poly.pdbx_strand_id
1 'polypeptide(L)'
;MPIEQQSNTLGFGLSGLLFVLAIAMQLETLFPREGKTVETPLPQSQPPQPAEPLTAEIAVQQTPAASTAPNAAATTPLIQPPIAVTPIIHPIIQDTDSYAVATPPPPSVVQAPEDILTKFAASPLGLVFTAPPGTGKTCTELGYLAKLFELYPDAIVRVVSRKQDSFLGLASVPRCVELIDPEFETFFAAITWVHSILHQRLAMPINQRGGFQTQPVRQVISDYYSTANSLTQQRKYRDRWEEAKAKLGDINTLGREVNVSAVIDTHSFNTAALGVSDGNIRDCLNIAALGKITRDGAGREDGGYGSIYKAINNKLVVDDDTLRQQLLKRDLPPLQQQSDRTGQPVLFTTMGTPRLLLLPDLRWAETYQLPREVLKRLANKLGTTLPEENAA
;
A
#
# COMPACT_ATOMS: atom_id res chain seq x y z
N MET A 1 14.48 -56.03 13.34
CA MET A 1 14.74 -55.88 11.89
C MET A 1 14.45 -54.42 11.56
N PRO A 2 15.36 -53.67 10.92
CA PRO A 2 15.01 -52.40 10.30
C PRO A 2 14.22 -52.67 9.00
N ILE A 3 13.35 -51.73 8.61
CA ILE A 3 12.71 -51.71 7.29
C ILE A 3 13.25 -50.49 6.56
N GLU A 4 13.91 -50.69 5.43
CA GLU A 4 14.32 -49.59 4.55
C GLU A 4 13.08 -49.02 3.84
N GLN A 5 12.87 -47.70 3.92
CA GLN A 5 11.95 -47.00 3.04
C GLN A 5 12.72 -46.43 1.84
N GLN A 6 12.51 -47.01 0.67
CA GLN A 6 13.06 -46.50 -0.58
C GLN A 6 12.40 -45.18 -0.98
N SER A 7 13.20 -44.23 -1.47
CA SER A 7 12.75 -42.88 -1.84
C SER A 7 12.14 -42.84 -3.25
N ASN A 8 10.83 -42.62 -3.35
CA ASN A 8 10.13 -42.42 -4.63
C ASN A 8 10.34 -40.99 -5.21
N THR A 9 11.58 -40.65 -5.55
CA THR A 9 11.95 -39.39 -6.22
C THR A 9 11.62 -39.41 -7.72
N LEU A 10 10.34 -39.54 -8.07
CA LEU A 10 9.86 -39.53 -9.47
C LEU A 10 8.44 -38.97 -9.67
N GLY A 11 7.97 -38.11 -8.77
CA GLY A 11 6.60 -37.56 -8.77
C GLY A 11 6.37 -36.20 -9.48
N PHE A 12 7.43 -35.44 -9.79
CA PHE A 12 7.30 -34.03 -10.20
C PHE A 12 7.43 -33.74 -11.71
N GLY A 13 7.84 -34.71 -12.53
CA GLY A 13 8.18 -34.47 -13.94
C GLY A 13 6.99 -34.09 -14.82
N LEU A 14 5.84 -34.76 -14.68
CA LEU A 14 4.73 -34.65 -15.64
C LEU A 14 3.75 -33.51 -15.32
N SER A 15 3.41 -33.32 -14.04
CA SER A 15 2.45 -32.30 -13.60
C SER A 15 2.98 -30.88 -13.81
N GLY A 16 4.27 -30.65 -13.51
CA GLY A 16 4.92 -29.37 -13.78
C GLY A 16 4.98 -29.03 -15.27
N LEU A 17 5.29 -30.02 -16.12
CA LEU A 17 5.34 -29.84 -17.58
C LEU A 17 3.96 -29.47 -18.16
N LEU A 18 2.90 -30.16 -17.72
CA LEU A 18 1.53 -29.88 -18.14
C LEU A 18 1.05 -28.50 -17.69
N PHE A 19 1.44 -28.04 -16.49
CA PHE A 19 1.13 -26.70 -16.00
C PHE A 19 1.84 -25.60 -16.81
N VAL A 20 3.11 -25.80 -17.18
CA VAL A 20 3.85 -24.87 -18.07
C VAL A 20 3.25 -24.84 -19.48
N LEU A 21 2.84 -25.98 -20.03
CA LEU A 21 2.14 -26.05 -21.32
C LEU A 21 0.80 -25.32 -21.31
N ALA A 22 0.00 -25.46 -20.24
CA ALA A 22 -1.27 -24.74 -20.11
C ALA A 22 -1.07 -23.21 -20.08
N ILE A 23 -0.04 -22.74 -19.37
CA ILE A 23 0.33 -21.31 -19.34
C ILE A 23 0.81 -20.83 -20.72
N ALA A 24 1.62 -21.62 -21.43
CA ALA A 24 2.10 -21.27 -22.77
C ALA A 24 0.93 -21.11 -23.76
N MET A 25 -0.04 -22.03 -23.74
CA MET A 25 -1.23 -21.95 -24.60
C MET A 25 -2.13 -20.74 -24.26
N GLN A 26 -2.28 -20.39 -22.97
CA GLN A 26 -3.00 -19.17 -22.59
C GLN A 26 -2.29 -17.89 -23.04
N LEU A 27 -0.95 -17.84 -23.01
CA LEU A 27 -0.18 -16.69 -23.48
C LEU A 27 -0.28 -16.53 -25.00
N GLU A 28 -0.25 -17.62 -25.78
CA GLU A 28 -0.35 -17.56 -27.25
C GLU A 28 -1.74 -17.12 -27.72
N THR A 29 -2.80 -17.35 -26.93
CA THR A 29 -4.14 -16.79 -27.19
C THR A 29 -4.32 -15.33 -26.76
N LEU A 30 -3.45 -14.80 -25.90
CA LEU A 30 -3.48 -13.39 -25.45
C LEU A 30 -2.55 -12.48 -26.27
N PHE A 31 -1.51 -13.06 -26.88
CA PHE A 31 -0.52 -12.35 -27.69
C PHE A 31 -0.29 -13.08 -29.03
N PRO A 32 -1.23 -12.99 -29.99
CA PRO A 32 -1.00 -13.51 -31.34
C PRO A 32 0.21 -12.79 -31.95
N ARG A 33 1.21 -13.56 -32.41
CA ARG A 33 2.42 -13.02 -33.01
C ARG A 33 2.10 -12.32 -34.34
N GLU A 34 2.25 -11.00 -34.38
CA GLU A 34 2.35 -10.27 -35.64
C GLU A 34 3.55 -10.79 -36.44
N GLY A 35 3.34 -11.25 -37.69
CA GLY A 35 4.46 -11.75 -38.48
C GLY A 35 4.19 -12.78 -39.58
N LYS A 36 3.06 -12.71 -40.30
CA LYS A 36 3.04 -13.20 -41.69
C LYS A 36 1.97 -12.53 -42.53
N THR A 37 2.40 -11.63 -43.41
CA THR A 37 1.59 -11.10 -44.51
C THR A 37 1.20 -12.25 -45.44
N VAL A 38 -0.10 -12.40 -45.67
CA VAL A 38 -0.66 -13.15 -46.79
C VAL A 38 -1.43 -12.14 -47.62
N GLU A 39 -0.96 -11.87 -48.83
CA GLU A 39 -1.66 -11.00 -49.76
C GLU A 39 -2.98 -11.65 -50.19
N THR A 40 -4.06 -10.89 -50.25
CA THR A 40 -5.35 -11.31 -50.78
C THR A 40 -6.01 -10.07 -51.41
N PRO A 41 -6.51 -10.16 -52.66
CA PRO A 41 -6.68 -8.96 -53.50
C PRO A 41 -7.86 -8.07 -53.12
N LEU A 42 -7.74 -6.79 -53.46
CA LEU A 42 -8.73 -5.75 -53.25
C LEU A 42 -10.04 -6.02 -54.03
N PRO A 43 -11.22 -5.92 -53.38
CA PRO A 43 -12.48 -5.72 -54.07
C PRO A 43 -12.49 -4.36 -54.81
N GLN A 44 -13.13 -4.32 -55.98
CA GLN A 44 -13.15 -3.14 -56.83
C GLN A 44 -14.09 -2.04 -56.30
N SER A 45 -13.65 -0.78 -56.40
CA SER A 45 -14.44 0.39 -56.03
C SER A 45 -15.52 0.72 -57.08
N GLN A 46 -16.77 0.88 -56.66
CA GLN A 46 -17.82 1.56 -57.44
C GLN A 46 -17.93 3.05 -57.02
N PRO A 47 -18.20 3.97 -57.95
CA PRO A 47 -18.29 5.40 -57.65
C PRO A 47 -19.68 5.80 -57.09
N PRO A 48 -19.77 6.73 -56.13
CA PRO A 48 -21.03 7.35 -55.74
C PRO A 48 -21.53 8.34 -56.80
N GLN A 49 -22.84 8.36 -57.04
CA GLN A 49 -23.51 9.38 -57.86
C GLN A 49 -23.75 10.69 -57.07
N PRO A 50 -23.90 11.84 -57.76
CA PRO A 50 -24.03 13.15 -57.11
C PRO A 50 -25.42 13.40 -56.53
N ALA A 51 -25.48 14.28 -55.54
CA ALA A 51 -26.70 14.94 -55.07
C ALA A 51 -26.63 16.44 -55.40
N GLU A 52 -27.75 17.03 -55.81
CA GLU A 52 -27.86 18.43 -56.23
C GLU A 52 -28.02 19.43 -55.06
N PRO A 53 -27.78 20.73 -55.28
CA PRO A 53 -27.61 21.70 -54.20
C PRO A 53 -28.92 22.35 -53.72
N LEU A 54 -28.86 22.92 -52.51
CA LEU A 54 -29.77 23.97 -52.04
C LEU A 54 -28.96 25.21 -51.63
N THR A 55 -29.45 26.38 -52.02
CA THR A 55 -28.80 27.70 -51.92
C THR A 55 -29.44 28.60 -50.86
N ALA A 56 -28.84 29.79 -50.69
CA ALA A 56 -29.33 30.98 -49.96
C ALA A 56 -29.14 30.99 -48.42
N GLU A 57 -28.82 32.12 -47.76
CA GLU A 57 -28.02 33.32 -48.14
C GLU A 57 -27.84 34.24 -46.91
N ILE A 58 -26.69 34.93 -46.76
CA ILE A 58 -26.48 36.27 -46.12
C ILE A 58 -26.87 36.40 -44.60
N ALA A 59 -26.23 37.19 -43.71
CA ALA A 59 -25.12 38.15 -43.71
C ALA A 59 -24.09 37.74 -42.62
N VAL A 60 -22.80 38.11 -42.58
CA VAL A 60 -22.07 39.38 -42.87
C VAL A 60 -22.31 40.51 -41.85
N GLN A 61 -21.40 40.64 -40.90
CA GLN A 61 -20.92 41.94 -40.38
C GLN A 61 -19.45 41.81 -39.91
N GLN A 62 -18.69 42.91 -39.87
CA GLN A 62 -17.22 42.92 -39.79
C GLN A 62 -16.65 43.77 -38.63
N THR A 63 -15.39 43.48 -38.30
CA THR A 63 -14.32 44.23 -37.57
C THR A 63 -14.38 45.78 -37.64
N PRO A 64 -13.82 46.54 -36.67
CA PRO A 64 -12.41 46.48 -36.13
C PRO A 64 -12.29 46.45 -34.58
N ALA A 65 -11.15 46.23 -33.88
CA ALA A 65 -9.68 46.14 -34.13
C ALA A 65 -8.83 47.31 -33.55
N ALA A 66 -7.61 46.99 -33.09
CA ALA A 66 -6.63 47.86 -32.38
C ALA A 66 -7.09 48.32 -30.95
N SER A 67 -6.30 48.80 -29.99
CA SER A 67 -4.83 49.03 -29.82
C SER A 67 -4.55 49.30 -28.30
N THR A 68 -3.37 49.26 -27.66
CA THR A 68 -1.95 48.92 -27.98
C THR A 68 -1.25 48.50 -26.65
N ALA A 69 -0.06 47.88 -26.69
CA ALA A 69 0.86 47.80 -25.54
C ALA A 69 1.85 49.00 -25.51
N PRO A 70 2.47 49.32 -24.35
CA PRO A 70 3.91 49.55 -24.36
C PRO A 70 4.70 49.07 -23.12
N ASN A 71 5.87 48.48 -23.40
CA ASN A 71 7.15 48.50 -22.65
C ASN A 71 7.21 48.68 -21.12
N ALA A 72 7.67 47.59 -20.48
CA ALA A 72 8.98 47.48 -19.82
C ALA A 72 9.47 48.57 -18.84
N ALA A 73 9.73 48.12 -17.61
CA ALA A 73 10.82 48.62 -16.76
C ALA A 73 11.53 47.43 -16.10
N ALA A 74 12.83 47.26 -16.35
CA ALA A 74 13.65 46.29 -15.63
C ALA A 74 14.25 46.94 -14.38
N THR A 75 14.33 46.25 -13.25
CA THR A 75 15.00 46.79 -12.05
C THR A 75 15.59 45.71 -11.16
N THR A 76 16.89 45.48 -11.33
CA THR A 76 17.79 44.74 -10.44
C THR A 76 19.21 45.27 -10.70
N PRO A 77 20.15 45.25 -9.73
CA PRO A 77 20.04 44.74 -8.36
C PRO A 77 20.23 45.81 -7.27
N LEU A 78 19.82 45.50 -6.03
CA LEU A 78 20.38 46.13 -4.83
C LEU A 78 21.44 45.19 -4.24
N ILE A 79 22.69 45.64 -4.29
CA ILE A 79 23.85 44.90 -3.76
C ILE A 79 23.87 45.08 -2.24
N GLN A 80 23.79 43.97 -1.49
CA GLN A 80 24.14 43.97 -0.06
C GLN A 80 25.66 43.74 0.10
N PRO A 81 26.34 44.45 1.02
CA PRO A 81 27.77 44.29 1.22
C PRO A 81 28.10 42.94 1.92
N PRO A 82 29.30 42.38 1.68
CA PRO A 82 29.70 41.11 2.27
C PRO A 82 29.92 41.22 3.78
N ILE A 83 29.40 40.26 4.54
CA ILE A 83 29.67 40.11 5.98
C ILE A 83 31.12 39.63 6.15
N ALA A 84 31.92 40.39 6.88
CA ALA A 84 33.33 40.09 7.11
C ALA A 84 33.51 38.90 8.07
N VAL A 85 33.96 37.76 7.54
CA VAL A 85 34.37 36.60 8.36
C VAL A 85 35.67 36.93 9.07
N THR A 86 35.66 37.01 10.40
CA THR A 86 36.85 37.27 11.22
C THR A 86 37.54 35.94 11.55
N PRO A 87 38.80 35.70 11.14
CA PRO A 87 39.51 34.47 11.47
C PRO A 87 40.05 34.53 12.90
N ILE A 88 39.50 33.71 13.80
CA ILE A 88 40.05 33.52 15.15
C ILE A 88 41.17 32.46 15.06
N ILE A 89 42.41 32.86 15.36
CA ILE A 89 43.61 32.06 15.12
C ILE A 89 44.35 31.78 16.44
N HIS A 90 44.30 30.51 16.87
CA HIS A 90 45.16 29.87 17.89
C HIS A 90 45.01 30.46 19.33
N PRO A 91 45.58 29.85 20.40
CA PRO A 91 46.90 29.20 20.49
C PRO A 91 46.92 27.71 20.13
N ILE A 92 48.10 27.26 19.69
CA ILE A 92 48.55 25.86 19.78
C ILE A 92 49.06 25.66 21.21
N ILE A 93 48.62 24.60 21.89
CA ILE A 93 49.21 24.15 23.16
C ILE A 93 49.63 22.69 22.95
N GLN A 94 50.83 22.36 23.43
CA GLN A 94 51.53 21.11 23.14
C GLN A 94 51.16 20.00 24.13
N ASP A 95 51.24 18.78 23.61
CA ASP A 95 51.57 17.50 24.25
C ASP A 95 51.63 17.46 25.80
N THR A 96 50.73 16.68 26.38
CA THR A 96 50.97 15.97 27.65
C THR A 96 50.38 14.57 27.53
N ASP A 97 51.25 13.56 27.42
CA ASP A 97 50.89 12.14 27.28
C ASP A 97 50.04 11.65 28.47
N SER A 98 48.73 11.73 28.28
CA SER A 98 47.73 11.36 29.27
C SER A 98 47.28 9.94 28.97
N TYR A 99 47.84 8.96 29.67
CA TYR A 99 47.49 7.54 29.53
C TYR A 99 46.00 7.31 29.79
N ALA A 100 45.21 7.29 28.72
CA ALA A 100 43.78 7.02 28.78
C ALA A 100 43.55 5.55 29.20
N VAL A 101 43.25 5.35 30.49
CA VAL A 101 42.72 4.07 30.98
C VAL A 101 41.48 3.74 30.16
N ALA A 102 41.51 2.60 29.47
CA ALA A 102 40.44 2.22 28.55
C ALA A 102 39.10 2.11 29.31
N THR A 103 38.23 3.10 29.16
CA THR A 103 36.86 3.06 29.66
C THR A 103 36.19 1.81 29.10
N PRO A 104 35.59 0.94 29.94
CA PRO A 104 34.80 -0.18 29.43
C PRO A 104 33.69 0.39 28.52
N PRO A 105 33.32 -0.31 27.43
CA PRO A 105 32.27 0.16 26.56
C PRO A 105 30.99 0.39 27.38
N PRO A 106 30.25 1.49 27.14
CA PRO A 106 29.04 1.77 27.89
C PRO A 106 28.10 0.54 27.80
N PRO A 107 27.46 0.13 28.91
CA PRO A 107 26.63 -1.06 28.92
C PRO A 107 25.57 -0.92 27.83
N SER A 108 25.51 -1.93 26.95
CA SER A 108 24.68 -1.88 25.74
C SER A 108 23.25 -1.53 26.12
N VAL A 109 22.83 -0.31 25.79
CA VAL A 109 21.47 0.16 26.06
C VAL A 109 20.54 -0.80 25.35
N VAL A 110 19.81 -1.60 26.13
CA VAL A 110 18.80 -2.52 25.61
C VAL A 110 17.68 -1.65 25.08
N GLN A 111 17.79 -1.28 23.81
CA GLN A 111 16.77 -0.49 23.12
C GLN A 111 15.46 -1.27 23.22
N ALA A 112 14.44 -0.64 23.80
CA ALA A 112 13.11 -1.23 23.87
C ALA A 112 12.68 -1.63 22.45
N PRO A 113 12.11 -2.84 22.26
CA PRO A 113 11.83 -3.36 20.92
C PRO A 113 10.96 -2.38 20.13
N GLU A 114 11.34 -2.14 18.86
CA GLU A 114 10.69 -1.13 18.01
C GLU A 114 9.21 -1.49 17.79
N ASP A 115 8.30 -0.73 18.40
CA ASP A 115 6.87 -0.83 18.10
C ASP A 115 6.55 -0.23 16.73
N ILE A 116 6.79 -1.03 15.70
CA ILE A 116 6.51 -0.70 14.31
C ILE A 116 5.01 -0.52 14.05
N LEU A 117 4.12 -1.15 14.83
CA LEU A 117 2.67 -1.01 14.65
C LEU A 117 2.19 0.36 15.11
N THR A 118 2.71 0.86 16.23
CA THR A 118 2.52 2.26 16.65
C THR A 118 3.08 3.23 15.61
N LYS A 119 4.22 2.94 14.97
CA LYS A 119 4.75 3.79 13.87
C LYS A 119 3.89 3.74 12.60
N PHE A 120 3.36 2.57 12.22
CA PHE A 120 2.39 2.46 11.13
C PHE A 120 1.10 3.23 11.44
N ALA A 121 0.57 3.11 12.66
CA ALA A 121 -0.63 3.81 13.12
C ALA A 121 -0.45 5.34 13.08
N ALA A 122 0.71 5.84 13.52
CA ALA A 122 1.09 7.26 13.44
C ALA A 122 1.37 7.77 12.01
N SER A 123 1.45 6.89 11.01
CA SER A 123 1.80 7.29 9.65
C SER A 123 0.59 7.85 8.89
N PRO A 124 0.71 9.01 8.21
CA PRO A 124 -0.32 9.55 7.33
C PRO A 124 -0.30 8.94 5.92
N LEU A 125 0.66 8.05 5.61
CA LEU A 125 0.76 7.35 4.32
C LEU A 125 -0.25 6.20 4.22
N GLY A 126 -0.39 5.62 3.02
CA GLY A 126 -1.04 4.32 2.86
C GLY A 126 -0.18 3.18 3.44
N LEU A 127 -0.79 2.01 3.64
CA LEU A 127 -0.14 0.83 4.20
C LEU A 127 -0.56 -0.44 3.45
N VAL A 128 0.40 -1.26 3.02
CA VAL A 128 0.15 -2.50 2.27
C VAL A 128 0.74 -3.69 3.01
N PHE A 129 -0.12 -4.51 3.61
CA PHE A 129 0.25 -5.79 4.20
C PHE A 129 0.26 -6.87 3.11
N THR A 130 1.43 -7.42 2.77
CA THR A 130 1.54 -8.50 1.78
C THR A 130 2.11 -9.79 2.36
N ALA A 131 1.32 -10.88 2.33
CA ALA A 131 1.77 -12.15 2.88
C ALA A 131 0.95 -13.37 2.40
N PRO A 132 1.55 -14.58 2.34
CA PRO A 132 0.81 -15.85 2.20
C PRO A 132 -0.25 -16.07 3.29
N PRO A 133 -1.12 -17.10 3.15
CA PRO A 133 -1.88 -17.69 4.26
C PRO A 133 -0.98 -18.11 5.45
N GLY A 134 -1.56 -18.39 6.61
CA GLY A 134 -0.84 -18.86 7.83
C GLY A 134 0.10 -17.85 8.52
N THR A 135 0.57 -16.82 7.80
CA THR A 135 1.67 -15.94 8.24
C THR A 135 1.35 -14.93 9.35
N GLY A 136 0.11 -14.83 9.83
CA GLY A 136 -0.29 -13.86 10.88
C GLY A 136 -0.68 -12.46 10.38
N LYS A 137 -0.99 -12.34 9.08
CA LYS A 137 -1.36 -11.06 8.44
C LYS A 137 -2.57 -10.39 9.10
N THR A 138 -3.66 -11.13 9.34
CA THR A 138 -4.86 -10.63 10.03
C THR A 138 -4.56 -10.18 11.46
N CYS A 139 -3.79 -10.94 12.24
CA CYS A 139 -3.34 -10.54 13.59
C CYS A 139 -2.55 -9.21 13.56
N THR A 140 -1.86 -8.94 12.45
CA THR A 140 -1.06 -7.71 12.23
C THR A 140 -1.93 -6.53 11.81
N GLU A 141 -2.94 -6.75 10.94
CA GLU A 141 -3.98 -5.77 10.60
C GLU A 141 -4.78 -5.37 11.85
N LEU A 142 -5.18 -6.34 12.68
CA LEU A 142 -5.85 -6.10 13.96
C LEU A 142 -4.94 -5.38 14.97
N GLY A 143 -3.67 -5.80 15.11
CA GLY A 143 -2.70 -5.11 15.97
C GLY A 143 -2.44 -3.65 15.55
N TYR A 144 -2.40 -3.38 14.23
CA TYR A 144 -2.35 -2.04 13.66
C TYR A 144 -3.60 -1.22 14.02
N LEU A 145 -4.81 -1.78 13.88
CA LEU A 145 -6.05 -1.10 14.22
C LEU A 145 -6.15 -0.78 15.72
N ALA A 146 -5.68 -1.68 16.59
CA ALA A 146 -5.60 -1.41 18.02
C ALA A 146 -4.69 -0.20 18.30
N LYS A 147 -3.50 -0.14 17.68
CA LYS A 147 -2.59 1.02 17.81
C LYS A 147 -3.12 2.30 17.17
N LEU A 148 -3.90 2.21 16.10
CA LEU A 148 -4.58 3.37 15.50
C LEU A 148 -5.57 4.01 16.50
N PHE A 149 -6.37 3.21 17.19
CA PHE A 149 -7.32 3.72 18.18
C PHE A 149 -6.70 4.05 19.55
N GLU A 150 -5.54 3.48 19.88
CA GLU A 150 -4.73 3.87 21.05
C GLU A 150 -4.16 5.28 20.88
N LEU A 151 -3.58 5.58 19.71
CA LEU A 151 -3.04 6.91 19.38
C LEU A 151 -4.13 7.94 19.04
N TYR A 152 -5.18 7.49 18.35
CA TYR A 152 -6.25 8.34 17.85
C TYR A 152 -7.62 7.73 18.21
N PRO A 153 -8.11 7.92 19.45
CA PRO A 153 -9.41 7.40 19.92
C PRO A 153 -10.64 8.00 19.21
N ASP A 154 -10.40 8.82 18.20
CA ASP A 154 -11.31 9.60 17.37
C ASP A 154 -11.08 9.35 15.86
N ALA A 155 -10.27 8.36 15.49
CA ALA A 155 -10.04 7.90 14.12
C ALA A 155 -11.36 7.49 13.44
N ILE A 156 -11.43 7.69 12.13
CA ILE A 156 -12.52 7.20 11.28
C ILE A 156 -12.00 6.01 10.49
N VAL A 157 -12.50 4.82 10.78
CA VAL A 157 -12.17 3.60 10.05
C VAL A 157 -13.41 3.14 9.28
N ARG A 158 -13.22 2.75 8.02
CA ARG A 158 -14.20 1.97 7.25
C ARG A 158 -13.48 0.77 6.65
N VAL A 159 -14.04 -0.41 6.82
CA VAL A 159 -13.47 -1.71 6.44
C VAL A 159 -14.39 -2.34 5.41
N VAL A 160 -13.81 -2.81 4.30
CA VAL A 160 -14.50 -3.73 3.39
C VAL A 160 -13.71 -5.04 3.31
N SER A 161 -14.41 -6.16 3.45
CA SER A 161 -13.79 -7.48 3.60
C SER A 161 -14.57 -8.56 2.85
N ARG A 162 -13.89 -9.66 2.49
CA ARG A 162 -14.52 -10.89 1.98
C ARG A 162 -14.82 -11.89 3.12
N LYS A 163 -14.43 -11.59 4.36
CA LYS A 163 -14.73 -12.36 5.58
C LYS A 163 -15.55 -11.54 6.57
N GLN A 164 -16.39 -12.22 7.35
CA GLN A 164 -17.18 -11.65 8.43
C GLN A 164 -16.39 -11.60 9.75
N ASP A 165 -15.16 -11.07 9.70
CA ASP A 165 -14.30 -10.91 10.88
C ASP A 165 -14.83 -9.78 11.79
N SER A 166 -14.58 -9.85 13.10
CA SER A 166 -15.10 -8.86 14.07
C SER A 166 -14.40 -7.50 14.00
N PHE A 167 -13.18 -7.45 13.46
CA PHE A 167 -12.29 -6.29 13.43
C PHE A 167 -12.23 -5.54 14.77
N LEU A 168 -11.85 -6.23 15.85
CA LEU A 168 -11.83 -5.68 17.23
C LEU A 168 -13.19 -5.15 17.73
N GLY A 169 -14.30 -5.67 17.20
CA GLY A 169 -15.65 -5.21 17.52
C GLY A 169 -16.16 -4.09 16.62
N LEU A 170 -15.37 -3.58 15.68
CA LEU A 170 -15.81 -2.61 14.67
C LEU A 170 -17.00 -3.13 13.84
N ALA A 171 -17.14 -4.44 13.68
CA ALA A 171 -18.29 -5.05 13.01
C ALA A 171 -19.64 -4.81 13.71
N SER A 172 -19.64 -4.40 14.98
CA SER A 172 -20.87 -3.96 15.69
C SER A 172 -21.30 -2.53 15.35
N VAL A 173 -20.43 -1.73 14.72
CA VAL A 173 -20.72 -0.34 14.34
C VAL A 173 -21.32 -0.30 12.93
N PRO A 174 -22.59 0.12 12.76
CA PRO A 174 -23.22 0.13 11.44
C PRO A 174 -22.45 1.02 10.46
N ARG A 175 -22.21 0.51 9.25
CA ARG A 175 -21.40 1.12 8.17
C ARG A 175 -19.89 1.22 8.46
N CYS A 176 -19.38 0.65 9.54
CA CYS A 176 -17.93 0.58 9.78
C CYS A 176 -17.28 -0.62 9.08
N VAL A 177 -17.84 -1.82 9.23
CA VAL A 177 -17.40 -3.02 8.50
C VAL A 177 -18.51 -3.45 7.56
N GLU A 178 -18.19 -3.62 6.28
CA GLU A 178 -19.13 -4.08 5.26
C GLU A 178 -18.56 -5.30 4.53
N LEU A 179 -19.38 -6.36 4.44
CA LEU A 179 -19.05 -7.55 3.68
C LEU A 179 -19.18 -7.25 2.17
N ILE A 180 -18.24 -7.76 1.40
CA ILE A 180 -18.26 -7.75 -0.07
C ILE A 180 -18.82 -9.11 -0.51
N ASP A 181 -20.14 -9.28 -0.49
CA ASP A 181 -20.78 -10.53 -0.95
C ASP A 181 -22.24 -10.32 -1.42
N PRO A 182 -22.68 -10.94 -2.54
CA PRO A 182 -21.88 -11.44 -3.66
C PRO A 182 -21.48 -10.32 -4.66
N GLU A 183 -22.13 -9.15 -4.56
CA GLU A 183 -21.94 -7.98 -5.41
C GLU A 183 -20.93 -6.98 -4.79
N PHE A 184 -20.38 -6.08 -5.61
CA PHE A 184 -19.28 -5.19 -5.22
C PHE A 184 -19.74 -3.75 -4.87
N GLU A 185 -21.04 -3.54 -4.68
CA GLU A 185 -21.62 -2.22 -4.41
C GLU A 185 -21.09 -1.59 -3.10
N THR A 186 -20.96 -2.39 -2.04
CA THR A 186 -20.37 -1.96 -0.75
C THR A 186 -18.92 -1.50 -0.92
N PHE A 187 -18.11 -2.26 -1.67
CA PHE A 187 -16.72 -1.93 -2.01
C PHE A 187 -16.62 -0.58 -2.75
N PHE A 188 -17.43 -0.37 -3.80
CA PHE A 188 -17.43 0.88 -4.56
C PHE A 188 -17.94 2.07 -3.74
N ALA A 189 -18.96 1.86 -2.89
CA ALA A 189 -19.52 2.90 -2.02
C ALA A 189 -18.57 3.28 -0.87
N ALA A 190 -17.75 2.35 -0.37
CA ALA A 190 -16.74 2.63 0.64
C ALA A 190 -15.60 3.50 0.09
N ILE A 191 -15.00 3.08 -1.03
CA ILE A 191 -13.93 3.84 -1.70
C ILE A 191 -14.41 5.24 -2.10
N THR A 192 -15.61 5.36 -2.68
CA THR A 192 -16.18 6.66 -3.09
C THR A 192 -16.44 7.59 -1.91
N TRP A 193 -16.77 7.06 -0.73
CA TRP A 193 -17.01 7.84 0.48
C TRP A 193 -15.70 8.30 1.16
N VAL A 194 -14.65 7.47 1.20
CA VAL A 194 -13.35 7.93 1.70
C VAL A 194 -12.69 8.92 0.72
N HIS A 195 -12.90 8.74 -0.58
CA HIS A 195 -12.49 9.68 -1.62
C HIS A 195 -13.23 11.03 -1.54
N SER A 196 -14.52 11.06 -1.17
CA SER A 196 -15.20 12.34 -0.95
C SER A 196 -14.73 13.05 0.33
N ILE A 197 -14.37 12.32 1.40
CA ILE A 197 -13.72 12.90 2.58
C ILE A 197 -12.34 13.49 2.25
N LEU A 198 -11.55 12.80 1.42
CA LEU A 198 -10.28 13.32 0.89
C LEU A 198 -10.49 14.69 0.23
N HIS A 199 -11.40 14.77 -0.75
CA HIS A 199 -11.67 16.03 -1.47
C HIS A 199 -12.27 17.12 -0.58
N GLN A 200 -13.14 16.78 0.38
CA GLN A 200 -13.65 17.74 1.38
C GLN A 200 -12.52 18.33 2.24
N ARG A 201 -11.54 17.52 2.66
CA ARG A 201 -10.40 18.02 3.44
C ARG A 201 -9.40 18.80 2.58
N LEU A 202 -9.17 18.39 1.33
CA LEU A 202 -8.31 19.12 0.39
C LEU A 202 -8.91 20.47 -0.02
N ALA A 203 -10.24 20.59 -0.08
CA ALA A 203 -10.92 21.87 -0.33
C ALA A 203 -10.73 22.91 0.79
N MET A 204 -10.30 22.49 1.99
CA MET A 204 -10.01 23.42 3.08
C MET A 204 -8.73 24.24 2.82
N PRO A 205 -8.69 25.51 3.27
CA PRO A 205 -7.46 26.31 3.29
C PRO A 205 -6.28 25.61 3.99
N ILE A 206 -5.07 25.80 3.45
CA ILE A 206 -3.85 25.09 3.90
C ILE A 206 -3.60 25.23 5.41
N ASN A 207 -3.84 26.42 5.97
CA ASN A 207 -3.70 26.68 7.41
C ASN A 207 -4.70 25.93 8.31
N GLN A 208 -5.77 25.38 7.74
CA GLN A 208 -6.76 24.55 8.46
C GLN A 208 -6.47 23.05 8.34
N ARG A 209 -5.81 22.61 7.25
CA ARG A 209 -5.54 21.18 6.97
C ARG A 209 -4.72 20.48 8.07
N GLY A 210 -3.85 21.22 8.76
CA GLY A 210 -3.09 20.71 9.91
C GLY A 210 -3.96 20.13 11.04
N GLY A 211 -5.20 20.63 11.21
CA GLY A 211 -6.17 20.11 12.19
C GLY A 211 -6.68 18.68 11.92
N PHE A 212 -6.38 18.12 10.74
CA PHE A 212 -6.70 16.73 10.41
C PHE A 212 -5.63 15.73 10.84
N GLN A 213 -4.44 16.17 11.23
CA GLN A 213 -3.34 15.26 11.57
C GLN A 213 -3.61 14.40 12.82
N THR A 214 -4.46 14.86 13.74
CA THR A 214 -4.97 14.07 14.89
C THR A 214 -6.26 13.30 14.60
N GLN A 215 -6.79 13.38 13.37
CA GLN A 215 -8.08 12.80 12.98
C GLN A 215 -7.94 11.91 11.72
N PRO A 216 -7.16 10.82 11.80
CA PRO A 216 -6.93 9.94 10.66
C PRO A 216 -8.24 9.34 10.14
N VAL A 217 -8.33 9.24 8.80
CA VAL A 217 -9.34 8.43 8.11
C VAL A 217 -8.63 7.28 7.43
N ARG A 218 -9.11 6.04 7.61
CA ARG A 218 -8.53 4.84 7.01
C ARG A 218 -9.59 4.03 6.27
N GLN A 219 -9.39 3.83 4.97
CA GLN A 219 -10.08 2.78 4.21
C GLN A 219 -9.29 1.48 4.36
N VAL A 220 -9.78 0.57 5.19
CA VAL A 220 -9.23 -0.79 5.29
C VAL A 220 -9.87 -1.65 4.19
N ILE A 221 -9.07 -2.45 3.50
CA ILE A 221 -9.50 -3.35 2.44
C ILE A 221 -8.86 -4.71 2.67
N SER A 222 -9.63 -5.63 3.26
CA SER A 222 -9.14 -6.97 3.60
C SER A 222 -9.38 -7.97 2.45
N ASP A 223 -8.52 -8.98 2.34
CA ASP A 223 -8.46 -9.96 1.22
C ASP A 223 -8.40 -9.35 -0.20
N TYR A 224 -7.71 -8.22 -0.38
CA TYR A 224 -7.79 -7.43 -1.62
C TYR A 224 -7.53 -8.22 -2.91
N TYR A 225 -6.62 -9.20 -2.85
CA TYR A 225 -6.31 -10.06 -3.99
C TYR A 225 -7.53 -10.85 -4.49
N SER A 226 -8.42 -11.31 -3.60
CA SER A 226 -9.67 -11.97 -3.98
C SER A 226 -10.60 -10.99 -4.70
N THR A 227 -10.85 -9.84 -4.06
CA THR A 227 -11.72 -8.76 -4.55
C THR A 227 -11.27 -8.25 -5.92
N ALA A 228 -9.99 -7.91 -6.08
CA ALA A 228 -9.40 -7.41 -7.32
C ALA A 228 -9.44 -8.46 -8.46
N ASN A 229 -9.16 -9.73 -8.16
CA ASN A 229 -9.23 -10.80 -9.15
C ASN A 229 -10.66 -11.03 -9.65
N SER A 230 -11.66 -11.06 -8.75
CA SER A 230 -13.07 -11.16 -9.12
C SER A 230 -13.56 -9.96 -9.93
N LEU A 231 -13.16 -8.73 -9.56
CA LEU A 231 -13.51 -7.51 -10.31
C LEU A 231 -12.91 -7.50 -11.72
N THR A 232 -11.65 -7.90 -11.88
CA THR A 232 -11.00 -7.99 -13.20
C THR A 232 -11.65 -9.04 -14.12
N GLN A 233 -12.22 -10.11 -13.56
CA GLN A 233 -12.93 -11.13 -14.34
C GLN A 233 -14.36 -10.72 -14.73
N GLN A 234 -15.04 -9.92 -13.90
CA GLN A 234 -16.44 -9.54 -14.12
C GLN A 234 -16.59 -8.29 -15.00
N ARG A 235 -16.78 -8.50 -16.31
CA ARG A 235 -16.98 -7.42 -17.30
C ARG A 235 -18.00 -6.34 -16.90
N LYS A 236 -19.06 -6.69 -16.16
CA LYS A 236 -20.10 -5.74 -15.68
C LYS A 236 -19.57 -4.64 -14.74
N TYR A 237 -18.39 -4.82 -14.16
CA TYR A 237 -17.78 -3.85 -13.24
C TYR A 237 -16.55 -3.15 -13.80
N ARG A 238 -16.14 -3.40 -15.05
CA ARG A 238 -14.85 -2.95 -15.61
C ARG A 238 -14.61 -1.45 -15.37
N ASP A 239 -15.54 -0.60 -15.79
CA ASP A 239 -15.32 0.85 -15.79
C ASP A 239 -15.33 1.42 -14.37
N ARG A 240 -16.19 0.86 -13.50
CA ARG A 240 -16.23 1.17 -12.06
C ARG A 240 -14.98 0.67 -11.32
N TRP A 241 -14.33 -0.37 -11.81
CA TRP A 241 -13.07 -0.89 -11.27
C TRP A 241 -11.88 -0.01 -11.67
N GLU A 242 -11.85 0.51 -12.91
CA GLU A 242 -10.89 1.55 -13.30
C GLU A 242 -11.11 2.84 -12.48
N GLU A 243 -12.36 3.28 -12.30
CA GLU A 243 -12.74 4.43 -11.45
C GLU A 243 -12.30 4.22 -9.99
N ALA A 244 -12.53 3.04 -9.42
CA ALA A 244 -12.12 2.71 -8.05
C ALA A 244 -10.60 2.70 -7.88
N LYS A 245 -9.84 2.18 -8.85
CA LYS A 245 -8.37 2.24 -8.85
C LYS A 245 -7.85 3.67 -8.93
N ALA A 246 -8.48 4.54 -9.72
CA ALA A 246 -8.14 5.97 -9.76
C ALA A 246 -8.38 6.65 -8.39
N LYS A 247 -9.54 6.40 -7.76
CA LYS A 247 -9.86 6.90 -6.40
C LYS A 247 -8.87 6.41 -5.34
N LEU A 248 -8.42 5.15 -5.43
CA LEU A 248 -7.37 4.61 -4.55
C LEU A 248 -6.00 5.26 -4.82
N GLY A 249 -5.68 5.57 -6.07
CA GLY A 249 -4.51 6.38 -6.44
C GLY A 249 -4.52 7.75 -5.76
N ASP A 250 -5.63 8.50 -5.86
CA ASP A 250 -5.81 9.79 -5.19
C ASP A 250 -5.67 9.68 -3.67
N ILE A 251 -6.32 8.69 -3.04
CA ILE A 251 -6.24 8.45 -1.60
C ILE A 251 -4.79 8.19 -1.14
N ASN A 252 -4.04 7.39 -1.90
CA ASN A 252 -2.66 7.05 -1.55
C ASN A 252 -1.67 8.20 -1.81
N THR A 253 -1.86 8.99 -2.87
CA THR A 253 -0.94 10.09 -3.26
C THR A 253 -1.21 11.41 -2.55
N LEU A 254 -2.47 11.85 -2.49
CA LEU A 254 -2.87 13.17 -1.98
C LEU A 254 -3.21 13.14 -0.49
N GLY A 255 -3.67 11.99 0.01
CA GLY A 255 -4.27 11.86 1.35
C GLY A 255 -3.33 12.13 2.52
N ARG A 256 -2.01 12.05 2.30
CA ARG A 256 -0.96 12.37 3.30
C ARG A 256 -1.14 13.73 3.97
N GLU A 257 -1.47 14.78 3.19
CA GLU A 257 -1.57 16.15 3.71
C GLU A 257 -2.72 16.30 4.71
N VAL A 258 -3.79 15.55 4.48
CA VAL A 258 -5.07 15.64 5.21
C VAL A 258 -5.37 14.40 6.06
N ASN A 259 -4.35 13.56 6.29
CA ASN A 259 -4.38 12.30 7.04
C ASN A 259 -5.54 11.35 6.65
N VAL A 260 -5.76 11.19 5.35
CA VAL A 260 -6.65 10.16 4.77
C VAL A 260 -5.76 9.14 4.05
N SER A 261 -5.94 7.84 4.26
CA SER A 261 -5.16 6.83 3.50
C SER A 261 -5.86 5.46 3.42
N ALA A 262 -5.35 4.59 2.55
CA ALA A 262 -5.81 3.21 2.45
C ALA A 262 -4.87 2.23 3.19
N VAL A 263 -5.45 1.20 3.79
CA VAL A 263 -4.75 0.08 4.43
C VAL A 263 -5.22 -1.19 3.73
N ILE A 264 -4.31 -1.92 3.09
CA ILE A 264 -4.68 -2.98 2.14
C ILE A 264 -3.95 -4.28 2.48
N ASP A 265 -4.73 -5.31 2.84
CA ASP A 265 -4.28 -6.70 2.98
C ASP A 265 -4.26 -7.37 1.59
N THR A 266 -3.16 -8.03 1.23
CA THR A 266 -3.07 -8.79 -0.01
C THR A 266 -2.18 -10.04 0.09
N HIS A 267 -2.52 -11.07 -0.69
CA HIS A 267 -1.65 -12.24 -0.89
C HIS A 267 -0.54 -12.02 -1.94
N SER A 268 -0.65 -10.99 -2.79
CA SER A 268 0.33 -10.71 -3.84
C SER A 268 0.71 -9.23 -3.92
N PHE A 269 2.00 -8.98 -4.12
CA PHE A 269 2.55 -7.63 -4.25
C PHE A 269 2.42 -7.12 -5.70
N ASN A 270 1.18 -6.84 -6.12
CA ASN A 270 0.86 -6.22 -7.40
C ASN A 270 0.43 -4.75 -7.18
N THR A 271 1.35 -3.79 -7.29
CA THR A 271 1.04 -2.38 -7.00
C THR A 271 0.09 -1.75 -8.01
N ALA A 272 0.11 -2.20 -9.27
CA ALA A 272 -0.80 -1.69 -10.30
C ALA A 272 -2.28 -2.01 -9.98
N ALA A 273 -2.54 -3.10 -9.27
CA ALA A 273 -3.88 -3.38 -8.74
C ALA A 273 -4.30 -2.41 -7.61
N LEU A 274 -3.36 -1.80 -6.88
CA LEU A 274 -3.61 -0.84 -5.78
C LEU A 274 -3.85 0.60 -6.25
N GLY A 275 -3.96 0.84 -7.57
CA GLY A 275 -3.93 2.17 -8.16
C GLY A 275 -2.51 2.78 -8.28
N VAL A 276 -1.46 2.00 -8.00
CA VAL A 276 -0.05 2.45 -7.97
C VAL A 276 0.72 1.87 -9.15
N SER A 277 0.63 2.60 -10.27
CA SER A 277 1.17 2.22 -11.59
C SER A 277 2.68 2.43 -11.74
N ASP A 278 3.25 3.42 -11.06
CA ASP A 278 4.67 3.81 -11.17
C ASP A 278 5.46 3.54 -9.88
N GLY A 279 6.79 3.47 -10.00
CA GLY A 279 7.73 3.32 -8.89
C GLY A 279 7.68 4.50 -7.91
N ASN A 280 7.68 5.75 -8.39
CA ASN A 280 7.73 6.95 -7.54
C ASN A 280 6.49 7.08 -6.62
N ILE A 281 5.35 6.54 -7.05
CA ILE A 281 4.10 6.54 -6.27
C ILE A 281 4.17 5.57 -5.08
N ARG A 282 5.13 4.63 -5.06
CA ARG A 282 5.30 3.69 -3.94
C ARG A 282 5.90 4.34 -2.70
N ASP A 283 6.59 5.47 -2.83
CA ASP A 283 7.06 6.26 -1.69
C ASP A 283 5.90 6.94 -0.93
N CYS A 284 4.69 6.95 -1.51
CA CYS A 284 3.46 7.31 -0.83
C CYS A 284 2.87 6.15 0.03
N LEU A 285 3.50 4.97 0.04
CA LEU A 285 3.05 3.77 0.74
C LEU A 285 4.10 3.20 1.70
N ASN A 286 3.68 2.91 2.92
CA ASN A 286 4.39 1.94 3.76
C ASN A 286 4.12 0.53 3.19
N ILE A 287 5.17 -0.17 2.79
CA ILE A 287 5.08 -1.59 2.43
C ILE A 287 5.40 -2.42 3.68
N ALA A 288 4.63 -3.48 3.91
CA ALA A 288 4.75 -4.38 5.04
C ALA A 288 4.61 -5.83 4.55
N ALA A 289 5.73 -6.48 4.23
CA ALA A 289 5.73 -7.86 3.75
C ALA A 289 6.01 -8.84 4.89
N LEU A 290 5.10 -9.80 5.14
CA LEU A 290 5.27 -10.77 6.23
C LEU A 290 5.72 -12.13 5.72
N GLY A 291 6.39 -12.88 6.60
CA GLY A 291 6.75 -14.27 6.38
C GLY A 291 6.87 -15.03 7.71
N LYS A 292 6.35 -16.26 7.72
CA LYS A 292 6.44 -17.22 8.82
C LYS A 292 6.14 -18.60 8.26
N ILE A 293 6.81 -19.65 8.74
CA ILE A 293 6.38 -21.03 8.50
C ILE A 293 5.51 -21.50 9.66
N THR A 294 4.32 -22.01 9.37
CA THR A 294 3.46 -22.70 10.34
C THR A 294 3.45 -24.19 10.04
N ARG A 295 3.45 -25.04 11.08
CA ARG A 295 3.39 -26.50 10.94
C ARG A 295 2.10 -27.03 11.54
N ASP A 296 1.37 -27.86 10.79
CA ASP A 296 0.14 -28.50 11.28
C ASP A 296 0.44 -29.71 12.19
N GLY A 297 -0.61 -30.31 12.78
CA GLY A 297 -0.49 -31.49 13.65
C GLY A 297 0.01 -32.77 12.95
N ALA A 298 0.13 -32.76 11.63
CA ALA A 298 0.72 -33.83 10.81
C ALA A 298 2.13 -33.44 10.30
N GLY A 299 2.69 -32.31 10.73
CA GLY A 299 4.01 -31.82 10.34
C GLY A 299 4.06 -31.14 8.97
N ARG A 300 2.92 -30.85 8.33
CA ARG A 300 2.87 -30.15 7.04
C ARG A 300 3.16 -28.67 7.22
N GLU A 301 3.98 -28.10 6.34
CA GLU A 301 4.34 -26.68 6.37
C GLU A 301 3.36 -25.83 5.54
N ASP A 302 2.96 -24.68 6.07
CA ASP A 302 2.18 -23.63 5.40
C ASP A 302 2.84 -22.24 5.58
N GLY A 303 2.46 -21.29 4.72
CA GLY A 303 2.92 -19.91 4.72
C GLY A 303 4.24 -19.69 3.98
N GLY A 304 5.31 -19.44 4.74
CA GLY A 304 6.66 -19.16 4.23
C GLY A 304 6.97 -17.68 3.98
N TYR A 305 8.20 -17.42 3.53
CA TYR A 305 8.81 -16.08 3.44
C TYR A 305 8.72 -15.46 2.03
N GLY A 306 7.90 -16.02 1.14
CA GLY A 306 7.87 -15.66 -0.29
C GLY A 306 7.51 -14.20 -0.59
N SER A 307 6.66 -13.56 0.21
CA SER A 307 6.36 -12.12 0.04
C SER A 307 7.53 -11.22 0.45
N ILE A 308 8.31 -11.59 1.46
CA ILE A 308 9.53 -10.87 1.84
C ILE A 308 10.57 -10.94 0.71
N TYR A 309 10.83 -12.13 0.15
CA TYR A 309 11.73 -12.27 -0.99
C TYR A 309 11.27 -11.45 -2.21
N LYS A 310 9.95 -11.44 -2.50
CA LYS A 310 9.39 -10.65 -3.61
C LYS A 310 9.46 -9.14 -3.37
N ALA A 311 9.24 -8.67 -2.14
CA ALA A 311 9.32 -7.27 -1.79
C ALA A 311 10.76 -6.76 -1.86
N ILE A 312 11.72 -7.46 -1.22
CA ILE A 312 13.12 -7.04 -1.21
C ILE A 312 13.73 -7.08 -2.61
N ASN A 313 13.50 -8.12 -3.42
CA ASN A 313 14.08 -8.20 -4.78
C ASN A 313 13.48 -7.20 -5.79
N ASN A 314 12.43 -6.48 -5.43
CA ASN A 314 11.80 -5.49 -6.31
C ASN A 314 12.62 -4.19 -6.30
N LYS A 315 13.32 -3.88 -7.41
CA LYS A 315 14.14 -2.66 -7.53
C LYS A 315 13.35 -1.35 -7.35
N LEU A 316 12.02 -1.40 -7.45
CA LEU A 316 11.09 -0.30 -7.17
C LEU A 316 10.48 -0.41 -5.75
N VAL A 317 11.23 -0.94 -4.78
CA VAL A 317 10.87 -1.10 -3.35
C VAL A 317 12.14 -1.04 -2.48
N VAL A 318 13.21 -1.70 -2.94
CA VAL A 318 14.57 -1.51 -2.45
C VAL A 318 15.46 -1.34 -3.67
N ASP A 319 15.94 -0.13 -3.91
CA ASP A 319 16.72 0.30 -5.09
C ASP A 319 18.20 -0.11 -5.00
N ASP A 320 18.81 0.06 -3.83
CA ASP A 320 20.21 -0.33 -3.57
C ASP A 320 20.41 -1.86 -3.59
N ASP A 321 21.20 -2.31 -4.57
CA ASP A 321 21.67 -3.69 -4.70
C ASP A 321 22.39 -4.18 -3.42
N THR A 322 23.12 -3.31 -2.71
CA THR A 322 23.87 -3.64 -1.49
C THR A 322 22.95 -3.94 -0.31
N LEU A 323 22.00 -3.04 -0.02
CA LEU A 323 20.96 -3.22 0.99
C LEU A 323 20.11 -4.46 0.68
N ARG A 324 19.76 -4.74 -0.57
CA ARG A 324 19.10 -6.00 -0.94
C ARG A 324 19.93 -7.24 -0.56
N GLN A 325 21.23 -7.25 -0.87
CA GLN A 325 22.09 -8.38 -0.48
C GLN A 325 22.22 -8.49 1.05
N GLN A 326 22.32 -7.38 1.77
CA GLN A 326 22.38 -7.34 3.23
C GLN A 326 21.12 -7.94 3.85
N LEU A 327 19.95 -7.45 3.47
CA LEU A 327 18.66 -7.90 3.99
C LEU A 327 18.45 -9.40 3.72
N LEU A 328 18.76 -9.88 2.52
CA LEU A 328 18.53 -11.28 2.13
C LEU A 328 19.54 -12.27 2.72
N LYS A 329 20.82 -11.90 2.86
CA LYS A 329 21.90 -12.83 3.26
C LYS A 329 22.35 -12.70 4.71
N ARG A 330 22.22 -11.51 5.32
CA ARG A 330 22.67 -11.24 6.69
C ARG A 330 21.50 -11.13 7.66
N ASP A 331 20.47 -10.35 7.31
CA ASP A 331 19.44 -9.94 8.27
C ASP A 331 18.25 -10.91 8.33
N LEU A 332 17.81 -11.46 7.18
CA LEU A 332 16.68 -12.40 7.12
C LEU A 332 16.95 -13.78 7.77
N PRO A 333 18.08 -14.47 7.52
CA PRO A 333 18.29 -15.83 8.05
C PRO A 333 18.21 -15.98 9.59
N PRO A 334 18.78 -15.10 10.43
CA PRO A 334 18.61 -15.23 11.88
C PRO A 334 17.17 -14.94 12.33
N LEU A 335 16.47 -14.02 11.66
CA LEU A 335 15.06 -13.73 11.95
C LEU A 335 14.14 -14.90 11.57
N GLN A 336 14.44 -15.63 10.49
CA GLN A 336 13.75 -16.88 10.15
C GLN A 336 13.94 -17.93 11.26
N GLN A 337 15.17 -18.13 11.74
CA GLN A 337 15.44 -19.04 12.86
C GLN A 337 14.75 -18.63 14.18
N GLN A 338 14.54 -17.33 14.40
CA GLN A 338 13.83 -16.84 15.58
C GLN A 338 12.31 -17.01 15.43
N SER A 339 11.74 -16.68 14.27
CA SER A 339 10.34 -16.92 13.89
C SER A 339 9.95 -18.38 14.04
N ASP A 340 10.75 -19.30 13.49
CA ASP A 340 10.53 -20.75 13.58
C ASP A 340 10.60 -21.29 15.04
N ARG A 341 11.22 -20.56 15.97
CA ARG A 341 11.28 -20.91 17.41
C ARG A 341 10.17 -20.27 18.24
N THR A 342 9.69 -19.08 17.89
CA THR A 342 8.72 -18.31 18.70
C THR A 342 7.30 -18.32 18.12
N GLY A 343 7.11 -18.70 16.85
CA GLY A 343 5.85 -18.60 16.14
C GLY A 343 5.45 -17.15 15.75
N GLN A 344 6.35 -16.19 15.97
CA GLN A 344 6.15 -14.77 15.65
C GLN A 344 6.53 -14.49 14.18
N PRO A 345 5.77 -13.68 13.43
CA PRO A 345 6.11 -13.39 12.04
C PRO A 345 7.34 -12.49 11.89
N VAL A 346 8.14 -12.75 10.86
CA VAL A 346 9.11 -11.77 10.35
C VAL A 346 8.37 -10.74 9.50
N LEU A 347 8.72 -9.47 9.65
CA LEU A 347 8.23 -8.36 8.84
C LEU A 347 9.41 -7.69 8.11
N PHE A 348 9.29 -7.54 6.79
CA PHE A 348 10.01 -6.54 6.02
C PHE A 348 9.17 -5.26 5.89
N THR A 349 9.78 -4.08 6.03
CA THR A 349 9.08 -2.82 5.76
C THR A 349 9.95 -1.73 5.15
N THR A 350 9.33 -0.87 4.32
CA THR A 350 9.90 0.37 3.76
C THR A 350 9.63 1.62 4.60
N MET A 351 9.08 1.49 5.82
CA MET A 351 8.84 2.65 6.69
C MET A 351 10.16 3.29 7.15
N GLY A 352 10.61 4.35 6.48
CA GLY A 352 11.94 4.92 6.64
C GLY A 352 12.96 4.13 5.81
N THR A 353 14.10 3.75 6.39
CA THR A 353 15.05 2.85 5.70
C THR A 353 14.47 1.44 5.61
N PRO A 354 14.48 0.78 4.43
CA PRO A 354 14.01 -0.60 4.28
C PRO A 354 14.74 -1.56 5.22
N ARG A 355 13.98 -2.25 6.09
CA ARG A 355 14.54 -3.15 7.11
C ARG A 355 13.68 -4.38 7.38
N LEU A 356 14.27 -5.32 8.10
CA LEU A 356 13.64 -6.53 8.61
C LEU A 356 13.59 -6.50 10.14
N LEU A 357 12.51 -7.04 10.71
CA LEU A 357 12.32 -7.19 12.15
C LEU A 357 11.43 -8.40 12.46
N LEU A 358 11.45 -8.88 13.71
CA LEU A 358 10.48 -9.85 14.21
C LEU A 358 9.33 -9.10 14.89
N LEU A 359 8.08 -9.42 14.55
CA LEU A 359 6.92 -8.84 15.23
C LEU A 359 6.80 -9.38 16.67
N PRO A 360 6.19 -8.62 17.60
CA PRO A 360 5.80 -9.15 18.90
C PRO A 360 4.73 -10.25 18.75
N ASP A 361 4.36 -10.89 19.87
CA ASP A 361 3.17 -11.76 19.85
C ASP A 361 1.91 -10.90 19.68
N LEU A 362 1.11 -11.21 18.65
CA LEU A 362 -0.11 -10.51 18.27
C LEU A 362 -1.37 -11.37 18.41
N ARG A 363 -1.27 -12.59 18.97
CA ARG A 363 -2.42 -13.49 19.17
C ARG A 363 -3.52 -12.90 20.06
N TRP A 364 -3.16 -11.98 20.96
CA TRP A 364 -4.12 -11.22 21.75
C TRP A 364 -5.11 -10.42 20.88
N ALA A 365 -4.70 -9.96 19.70
CA ALA A 365 -5.53 -9.13 18.81
C ALA A 365 -6.73 -9.88 18.21
N GLU A 366 -6.71 -11.22 18.22
CA GLU A 366 -7.81 -12.07 17.76
C GLU A 366 -8.99 -12.11 18.75
N THR A 367 -8.72 -11.84 20.03
CA THR A 367 -9.71 -11.83 21.13
C THR A 367 -9.99 -10.42 21.67
N TYR A 368 -9.09 -9.48 21.45
CA TYR A 368 -9.25 -8.09 21.88
C TYR A 368 -10.44 -7.39 21.21
N GLN A 369 -11.09 -6.52 21.97
CA GLN A 369 -12.20 -5.67 21.52
C GLN A 369 -11.90 -4.22 21.91
N LEU A 370 -12.22 -3.27 21.04
CA LEU A 370 -12.09 -1.85 21.34
C LEU A 370 -13.06 -1.45 22.46
N PRO A 371 -12.67 -0.55 23.39
CA PRO A 371 -13.57 -0.06 24.43
C PRO A 371 -14.86 0.51 23.83
N ARG A 372 -16.02 0.20 24.44
CA ARG A 372 -17.35 0.56 23.90
C ARG A 372 -17.51 2.07 23.61
N GLU A 373 -16.81 2.94 24.35
CA GLU A 373 -16.79 4.38 24.10
C GLU A 373 -16.04 4.79 22.81
N VAL A 374 -15.04 4.02 22.37
CA VAL A 374 -14.40 4.20 21.05
C VAL A 374 -15.41 3.85 19.95
N LEU A 375 -16.09 2.71 20.09
CA LEU A 375 -17.10 2.24 19.13
C LEU A 375 -18.28 3.22 19.02
N LYS A 376 -18.75 3.78 20.15
CA LYS A 376 -19.76 4.86 20.16
C LYS A 376 -19.30 6.12 19.43
N ARG A 377 -18.08 6.61 19.68
CA ARG A 377 -17.53 7.80 18.99
C ARG A 377 -17.42 7.57 17.48
N LEU A 378 -17.01 6.37 17.07
CA LEU A 378 -16.95 6.02 15.65
C LEU A 378 -18.34 5.94 15.01
N ALA A 379 -19.33 5.31 15.67
CA ALA A 379 -20.72 5.29 15.20
C ALA A 379 -21.23 6.72 14.95
N ASN A 380 -21.07 7.61 15.94
CA ASN A 380 -21.47 9.02 15.82
C ASN A 380 -20.80 9.72 14.63
N LYS A 381 -19.50 9.45 14.37
CA LYS A 381 -18.76 9.99 13.20
C LYS A 381 -19.19 9.41 11.86
N LEU A 382 -19.74 8.19 11.85
CA LEU A 382 -20.35 7.57 10.67
C LEU A 382 -21.82 7.96 10.48
N GLY A 383 -22.39 8.78 11.37
CA GLY A 383 -23.80 9.15 11.36
C GLY A 383 -24.73 7.97 11.72
N THR A 384 -24.25 7.06 12.55
CA THR A 384 -24.99 5.87 13.03
C THR A 384 -24.96 5.80 14.56
N THR A 385 -25.79 4.94 15.14
CA THR A 385 -25.76 4.61 16.56
C THR A 385 -25.16 3.21 16.75
N LEU A 386 -24.41 3.01 17.84
CA LEU A 386 -23.99 1.68 18.25
C LEU A 386 -25.21 0.94 18.83
N PRO A 387 -25.58 -0.27 18.36
CA PRO A 387 -26.68 -1.05 18.91
C PRO A 387 -26.54 -1.29 20.42
N GLU A 388 -27.64 -1.30 21.16
CA GLU A 388 -27.62 -1.51 22.62
C GLU A 388 -27.28 -2.95 23.03
N GLU A 389 -27.24 -3.88 22.06
CA GLU A 389 -27.01 -5.30 22.30
C GLU A 389 -25.65 -5.60 22.95
N ASN A 390 -25.63 -6.73 23.67
CA ASN A 390 -24.52 -7.23 24.49
C ASN A 390 -24.03 -6.24 25.57
N ALA A 391 -24.98 -5.87 26.45
CA ALA A 391 -24.70 -5.46 27.82
C ALA A 391 -24.90 -6.65 28.77
N ALA A 392 -24.02 -7.66 28.66
CA ALA A 392 -23.96 -8.88 29.47
C ALA A 392 -22.51 -9.33 29.61
#